data_AF-A0AAV6I9C7-F1
#
_entry.id   AF-A0AAV6I9C7-F1
#
_cell.length_a   1.000
_cell.length_b   1.000
_cell.length_c   1.000
_cell.angle_alpha   90.00
_cell.angle_beta   90.00
_cell.angle_gamma   90.00
#
_symmetry.space_group_name_H-M   'P 1'
#
loop_
_entity.id
_entity.type
_entity.pdbx_description
1 polymer ?
#
loop_
_entity_poly.entity_id
_entity_poly.type
_entity_poly.pdbx_seq_one_letter_code
_entity_poly.pdbx_strand_id
1 'polypeptide(L)'
;MTISLQDDGKYRIFDFEATHNHPLVDPSLSYILPSHRKINEAQTVEIDLADDSGIKPKLAYELTSRHVGGRPNLGYLQQDHKMVVDPETILWSILDYTILEILFIAIMNDMPSIDVEFESEASAYEWYNSYAKEIGFSIRREYLNKDKVTGQM
;
A
#
# COMPACT_ATOMS: atom_id res chain seq x y z
N MET A 1 4.78 -14.65 4.61
CA MET A 1 4.34 -15.64 3.61
C MET A 1 5.55 -16.32 3.00
N THR A 2 5.60 -17.63 3.06
CA THR A 2 6.62 -18.49 2.46
C THR A 2 5.94 -19.50 1.56
N ILE A 3 6.34 -19.56 0.29
CA ILE A 3 5.81 -20.54 -0.68
C ILE A 3 6.85 -21.61 -0.99
N SER A 4 6.42 -22.81 -1.36
CA SER A 4 7.33 -23.84 -1.86
C SER A 4 6.73 -24.66 -2.98
N LEU A 5 7.59 -25.00 -3.95
CA LEU A 5 7.29 -25.91 -5.07
C LEU A 5 7.03 -27.33 -4.53
N GLN A 6 5.98 -27.95 -5.04
CA GLN A 6 5.51 -29.30 -4.68
C GLN A 6 5.80 -30.29 -5.81
N ASP A 7 5.68 -31.60 -5.53
CA ASP A 7 5.96 -32.68 -6.51
C ASP A 7 5.01 -32.68 -7.73
N ASP A 8 3.86 -32.00 -7.63
CA ASP A 8 2.91 -31.77 -8.73
C ASP A 8 3.31 -30.61 -9.66
N GLY A 9 4.39 -29.89 -9.34
CA GLY A 9 4.90 -28.75 -10.12
C GLY A 9 4.31 -27.39 -9.74
N LYS A 10 3.41 -27.32 -8.75
CA LYS A 10 2.79 -26.07 -8.27
C LYS A 10 3.48 -25.51 -7.03
N TYR A 11 3.30 -24.22 -6.79
CA TYR A 11 3.69 -23.58 -5.53
C TYR A 11 2.50 -23.56 -4.58
N ARG A 12 2.68 -23.95 -3.32
CA ARG A 12 1.70 -23.75 -2.24
C ARG A 12 2.25 -22.84 -1.14
N ILE A 13 1.37 -22.08 -0.47
CA ILE A 13 1.71 -21.40 0.79
C ILE A 13 2.02 -22.46 1.84
N PHE A 14 3.28 -22.51 2.28
CA PHE A 14 3.76 -23.41 3.34
C PHE A 14 3.68 -22.76 4.72
N ASP A 15 3.88 -21.44 4.77
CA ASP A 15 3.86 -20.67 6.02
C ASP A 15 3.31 -19.25 5.79
N PHE A 16 2.50 -18.78 6.73
CA PHE A 16 1.97 -17.44 6.76
C PHE A 16 1.89 -16.87 8.18
N GLU A 17 2.97 -16.23 8.63
CA GLU A 17 2.88 -15.30 9.75
C GLU A 17 2.04 -14.08 9.36
N ALA A 18 0.87 -13.95 10.01
CA ALA A 18 -0.06 -12.83 9.91
C ALA A 18 0.18 -11.79 11.01
N THR A 19 0.87 -12.15 12.08
CA THR A 19 1.03 -11.33 13.28
C THR A 19 2.07 -10.24 13.03
N HIS A 20 1.61 -9.13 12.47
CA HIS A 20 2.41 -7.91 12.41
C HIS A 20 2.72 -7.41 13.84
N ASN A 21 3.82 -6.68 13.99
CA ASN A 21 4.18 -6.02 15.25
C ASN A 21 3.51 -4.65 15.42
N HIS A 22 2.70 -4.23 14.43
CA HIS A 22 2.05 -2.93 14.39
C HIS A 22 0.73 -2.99 13.58
N PRO A 23 -0.19 -2.07 13.87
CA PRO A 23 -1.35 -1.71 13.03
C PRO A 23 -1.01 -0.88 11.72
N LEU A 24 -1.43 -0.95 10.42
CA LEU A 24 -2.36 -1.56 9.37
C LEU A 24 -3.86 -1.20 9.21
N VAL A 25 -4.23 -0.24 8.35
CA VAL A 25 -5.46 0.63 8.37
C VAL A 25 -6.87 0.02 8.16
N ASP A 26 -7.91 0.73 8.64
CA ASP A 26 -9.32 0.54 8.25
C ASP A 26 -9.50 0.72 6.72
N PRO A 27 -10.09 -0.24 5.98
CA PRO A 27 -10.17 -0.18 4.52
C PRO A 27 -10.84 1.08 3.95
N SER A 28 -11.76 1.74 4.67
CA SER A 28 -12.36 3.02 4.24
C SER A 28 -11.38 4.19 4.30
N LEU A 29 -10.29 4.05 5.05
CA LEU A 29 -9.16 4.98 5.18
C LEU A 29 -7.91 4.51 4.42
N SER A 30 -7.98 3.42 3.65
CA SER A 30 -6.88 2.91 2.81
C SER A 30 -6.30 3.94 1.84
N TYR A 31 -7.11 4.91 1.38
CA TYR A 31 -6.71 6.05 0.55
C TYR A 31 -5.76 7.04 1.26
N ILE A 32 -5.57 6.92 2.58
CA ILE A 32 -4.63 7.72 3.37
C ILE A 32 -3.21 7.10 3.36
N LEU A 33 -3.08 5.81 3.03
CA LEU A 33 -1.79 5.12 3.08
C LEU A 33 -0.81 5.63 2.00
N PRO A 34 0.46 5.92 2.34
CA PRO A 34 1.46 6.36 1.37
C PRO A 34 1.65 5.41 0.16
N SER A 35 1.40 4.11 0.33
CA SER A 35 1.48 3.10 -0.72
C SER A 35 0.37 3.19 -1.77
N HIS A 36 -0.76 3.82 -1.44
CA HIS A 36 -1.95 3.88 -2.31
C HIS A 36 -2.20 5.30 -2.84
N ARG A 37 -1.54 6.30 -2.25
CA ARG A 37 -1.62 7.69 -2.71
C ARG A 37 -0.74 7.87 -3.94
N LYS A 38 -1.37 8.20 -5.08
CA LYS A 38 -0.71 8.41 -6.36
C LYS A 38 -1.40 9.53 -7.13
N ILE A 39 -0.76 10.70 -7.14
CA ILE A 39 -1.04 11.73 -8.14
C ILE A 39 -0.59 11.19 -9.51
N ASN A 40 -1.44 11.31 -10.53
CA ASN A 40 -1.08 10.99 -11.91
C ASN A 40 -0.67 12.24 -12.69
N GLU A 41 0.01 12.07 -13.83
CA GLU A 41 0.58 13.17 -14.62
C GLU A 41 -0.43 14.27 -14.99
N ALA A 42 -1.67 13.91 -15.36
CA ALA A 42 -2.72 14.88 -15.64
C ALA A 42 -3.17 15.64 -14.39
N GLN A 43 -3.25 14.96 -13.23
CA GLN A 43 -3.53 15.60 -11.95
C GLN A 43 -2.39 16.54 -11.51
N THR A 44 -1.12 16.21 -11.80
CA THR A 44 0.00 17.14 -11.57
C THR A 44 -0.18 18.41 -12.40
N VAL A 45 -0.45 18.29 -13.70
CA VAL A 45 -0.67 19.43 -14.59
C VAL A 45 -1.90 20.27 -14.16
N GLU A 46 -2.97 19.65 -13.64
CA GLU A 46 -4.10 20.37 -13.04
C GLU A 46 -3.72 21.14 -11.75
N ILE A 47 -2.80 20.61 -10.94
CA ILE A 47 -2.30 21.27 -9.72
C ILE A 47 -1.40 22.45 -10.08
N ASP A 48 -0.44 22.26 -10.97
CA ASP A 48 0.50 23.29 -11.42
C ASP A 48 -0.26 24.46 -12.06
N LEU A 49 -1.20 24.17 -12.98
CA LEU A 49 -2.05 25.17 -13.63
C LEU A 49 -2.95 25.92 -12.63
N ALA A 50 -3.35 25.29 -11.53
CA ALA A 50 -4.13 25.94 -10.48
C ALA A 50 -3.28 26.92 -9.67
N ASP A 51 -2.02 26.59 -9.35
CA ASP A 51 -1.12 27.48 -8.62
C ASP A 51 -0.60 28.65 -9.49
N ASP A 52 -0.27 28.38 -10.77
CA ASP A 52 -0.02 29.42 -11.80
C ASP A 52 -1.22 30.39 -11.94
N SER A 53 -2.44 29.89 -11.75
CA SER A 53 -3.68 30.68 -11.74
C SER A 53 -3.95 31.38 -10.39
N GLY A 54 -3.07 31.25 -9.40
CA GLY A 54 -3.21 31.82 -8.06
C GLY A 54 -4.27 31.13 -7.18
N ILE A 55 -4.76 29.95 -7.57
CA ILE A 55 -5.78 29.20 -6.84
C ILE A 55 -5.11 28.45 -5.69
N LYS A 56 -5.19 29.03 -4.49
CA LYS A 56 -4.64 28.46 -3.25
C LYS A 56 -4.89 26.95 -3.17
N PRO A 57 -3.85 26.09 -2.96
CA PRO A 57 -3.95 24.62 -3.01
C PRO A 57 -5.10 23.98 -2.21
N LYS A 58 -5.55 24.60 -1.11
CA LYS A 58 -6.73 24.14 -0.35
C LYS A 58 -8.04 24.22 -1.15
N LEU A 59 -8.19 25.25 -1.98
CA LEU A 59 -9.38 25.47 -2.81
C LEU A 59 -9.34 24.58 -4.05
N ALA A 60 -8.17 24.42 -4.68
CA ALA A 60 -7.97 23.49 -5.78
C ALA A 60 -8.30 22.04 -5.34
N TYR A 61 -7.71 21.57 -4.23
CA TYR A 61 -8.03 20.25 -3.66
C TYR A 61 -9.53 20.04 -3.37
N GLU A 62 -10.20 21.04 -2.76
CA GLU A 62 -11.64 20.98 -2.49
C GLU A 62 -12.50 20.98 -3.77
N LEU A 63 -12.07 21.67 -4.83
CA LEU A 63 -12.74 21.71 -6.13
C LEU A 63 -12.63 20.34 -6.83
N THR A 64 -11.41 19.82 -6.99
CA THR A 64 -11.18 18.51 -7.62
C THR A 64 -11.85 17.39 -6.82
N SER A 65 -11.82 17.45 -5.47
CA SER A 65 -12.51 16.48 -4.61
C SER A 65 -14.02 16.43 -4.88
N ARG A 66 -14.67 17.59 -5.09
CA ARG A 66 -16.10 17.63 -5.43
C ARG A 66 -16.37 17.14 -6.84
N HIS A 67 -15.46 17.43 -7.78
CA HIS A 67 -15.55 16.96 -9.16
C HIS A 67 -15.53 15.41 -9.25
N VAL A 68 -14.65 14.75 -8.50
CA VAL A 68 -14.58 13.27 -8.44
C VAL A 68 -15.57 12.64 -7.45
N GLY A 69 -16.50 13.42 -6.88
CA GLY A 69 -17.57 12.92 -6.01
C GLY A 69 -17.17 12.61 -4.56
N GLY A 70 -15.96 12.98 -4.11
CA GLY A 70 -15.51 12.80 -2.72
C GLY A 70 -14.00 12.89 -2.55
N ARG A 71 -13.52 12.92 -1.30
CA ARG A 71 -12.07 12.85 -1.01
C ARG A 71 -11.44 11.47 -1.26
N PRO A 72 -12.08 10.32 -0.94
CA PRO A 72 -11.50 9.00 -1.23
C PRO A 72 -11.22 8.77 -2.72
N ASN A 73 -12.05 9.36 -3.59
CA ASN A 73 -12.00 9.17 -5.03
C ASN A 73 -10.85 9.93 -5.74
N LEU A 74 -10.08 10.77 -5.03
CA LEU A 74 -8.96 11.52 -5.61
C LEU A 74 -7.73 10.66 -5.90
N GLY A 75 -7.51 9.61 -5.11
CA GLY A 75 -6.24 8.88 -5.09
C GLY A 75 -5.08 9.64 -4.41
N TYR A 76 -5.31 10.81 -3.82
CA TYR A 76 -4.29 11.59 -3.09
C TYR A 76 -4.93 12.53 -2.04
N LEU A 77 -4.12 13.01 -1.08
CA LEU A 77 -4.54 13.93 -0.01
C LEU A 77 -4.14 15.38 -0.29
N GLN A 78 -4.74 16.31 0.47
CA GLN A 78 -4.38 17.72 0.42
C GLN A 78 -2.88 17.95 0.74
N GLN A 79 -2.25 17.04 1.48
CA GLN A 79 -0.81 17.09 1.77
C GLN A 79 0.04 16.76 0.54
N ASP A 80 -0.37 15.78 -0.28
CA ASP A 80 0.34 15.43 -1.51
C ASP A 80 0.23 16.53 -2.57
N HIS A 81 -0.97 17.11 -2.71
CA HIS A 81 -1.21 18.28 -3.54
C HIS A 81 -0.30 19.45 -3.14
N LYS A 82 -0.12 19.69 -1.84
CA LYS A 82 0.84 20.68 -1.36
C LYS A 82 2.31 20.27 -1.58
N MET A 83 2.66 18.98 -1.58
CA MET A 83 4.02 18.53 -1.85
C MET A 83 4.43 18.70 -3.33
N VAL A 84 3.47 18.82 -4.26
CA VAL A 84 3.74 19.25 -5.63
C VAL A 84 4.13 20.74 -5.66
N VAL A 85 3.35 21.59 -4.96
CA VAL A 85 3.51 23.06 -4.97
C VAL A 85 4.66 23.56 -4.08
N ASP A 86 4.86 22.94 -2.91
CA ASP A 86 5.87 23.29 -1.90
C ASP A 86 6.39 22.02 -1.18
N PRO A 87 7.36 21.30 -1.79
CA PRO A 87 7.93 20.09 -1.22
C PRO A 87 8.83 20.34 0.00
N GLU A 88 9.52 21.48 0.08
CA GLU A 88 10.54 21.75 1.11
C GLU A 88 9.92 22.03 2.48
N THR A 89 8.80 22.76 2.53
CA THR A 89 8.13 23.11 3.80
C THR A 89 7.55 21.90 4.54
N ILE A 90 7.09 20.88 3.81
CA ILE A 90 6.36 19.74 4.42
C ILE A 90 7.28 18.70 5.06
N LEU A 91 8.50 18.53 4.54
CA LEU A 91 9.43 17.46 4.95
C LEU A 91 9.74 17.47 6.47
N TRP A 92 9.74 18.65 7.08
CA TRP A 92 10.03 18.85 8.51
C TRP A 92 8.86 18.53 9.46
N SER A 93 7.67 18.22 8.94
CA SER A 93 6.41 18.18 9.73
C SER A 93 5.84 16.78 10.03
N ILE A 94 6.45 15.71 9.52
CA ILE A 94 5.84 14.36 9.45
C ILE A 94 6.31 13.42 10.61
N LEU A 95 7.19 13.89 11.50
CA LEU A 95 8.01 13.04 12.37
C LEU A 95 7.34 12.46 13.64
N ASP A 96 6.01 12.50 13.77
CA ASP A 96 5.26 12.05 14.95
C ASP A 96 4.29 10.88 14.67
N TYR A 97 4.16 9.94 15.62
CA TYR A 97 3.99 8.50 15.29
C TYR A 97 2.59 7.85 15.48
N THR A 98 1.62 8.47 16.15
CA THR A 98 0.47 7.74 16.77
C THR A 98 -0.53 7.07 15.82
N ILE A 99 -0.53 7.38 14.53
CA ILE A 99 -1.53 6.84 13.58
C ILE A 99 -1.37 5.33 13.39
N LEU A 100 -0.15 4.81 13.55
CA LEU A 100 0.22 3.39 13.41
C LEU A 100 -0.42 2.44 14.45
N GLU A 101 -1.39 2.86 15.28
CA GLU A 101 -1.94 2.03 16.38
C GLU A 101 -3.44 1.65 16.31
N ILE A 102 -4.29 2.28 15.50
CA ILE A 102 -5.76 2.00 15.49
C ILE A 102 -6.18 0.88 14.52
N LEU A 103 -5.20 0.19 13.98
CA LEU A 103 -5.30 -0.24 12.61
C LEU A 103 -5.47 -1.78 12.40
N PHE A 104 -4.40 -2.63 12.48
CA PHE A 104 -4.38 -4.04 12.00
C PHE A 104 -5.42 -4.98 12.59
N ILE A 105 -6.21 -4.51 13.54
CA ILE A 105 -7.41 -5.20 14.00
C ILE A 105 -8.40 -5.42 12.83
N ALA A 106 -8.45 -4.51 11.85
CA ALA A 106 -9.28 -4.68 10.64
C ALA A 106 -8.75 -5.76 9.69
N ILE A 107 -7.42 -5.89 9.59
CA ILE A 107 -6.73 -6.48 8.44
C ILE A 107 -6.31 -7.93 8.63
N MET A 108 -6.27 -8.39 9.88
CA MET A 108 -6.05 -9.80 10.25
C MET A 108 -7.17 -10.75 9.77
N ASN A 109 -8.22 -10.26 9.08
CA ASN A 109 -9.41 -11.04 8.74
C ASN A 109 -9.39 -11.67 7.34
N ASP A 110 -8.70 -11.09 6.34
CA ASP A 110 -8.52 -11.67 5.00
C ASP A 110 -7.26 -12.57 4.91
N MET A 111 -6.93 -13.21 6.02
CA MET A 111 -5.64 -13.88 6.27
C MET A 111 -5.33 -15.00 5.24
N PRO A 112 -4.23 -14.91 4.46
CA PRO A 112 -3.76 -15.96 3.56
C PRO A 112 -3.71 -17.34 4.21
N SER A 113 -4.56 -18.25 3.74
CA SER A 113 -4.58 -19.61 4.23
C SER A 113 -3.38 -20.41 3.73
N ILE A 114 -2.99 -21.43 4.50
CA ILE A 114 -2.08 -22.49 4.04
C ILE A 114 -2.73 -23.19 2.82
N ASP A 115 -1.90 -23.80 1.97
CA ASP A 115 -2.29 -24.57 0.77
C ASP A 115 -2.95 -23.81 -0.40
N VAL A 116 -2.96 -22.46 -0.40
CA VAL A 116 -3.29 -21.70 -1.64
C VAL A 116 -2.28 -22.05 -2.74
N GLU A 117 -2.79 -22.54 -3.87
CA GLU A 117 -2.00 -22.94 -5.04
C GLU A 117 -1.71 -21.78 -6.00
N PHE A 118 -0.49 -21.77 -6.53
CA PHE A 118 -0.06 -20.88 -7.61
C PHE A 118 0.73 -21.67 -8.67
N GLU A 119 0.42 -21.42 -9.95
CA GLU A 119 1.13 -22.02 -11.08
C GLU A 119 2.57 -21.47 -11.25
N SER A 120 2.92 -20.37 -10.56
CA SER A 120 4.27 -19.78 -10.57
C SER A 120 4.57 -18.91 -9.34
N GLU A 121 5.87 -18.72 -9.06
CA GLU A 121 6.36 -17.73 -8.07
C GLU A 121 5.88 -16.31 -8.40
N ALA A 122 5.78 -15.95 -9.69
CA ALA A 122 5.32 -14.64 -10.14
C ALA A 122 3.84 -14.39 -9.77
N SER A 123 2.96 -15.36 -10.06
CA SER A 123 1.54 -15.28 -9.67
C SER A 123 1.35 -15.23 -8.15
N ALA A 124 2.18 -15.97 -7.38
CA ALA A 124 2.16 -15.91 -5.92
C ALA A 124 2.60 -14.53 -5.39
N TYR A 125 3.63 -13.95 -5.99
CA TYR A 125 4.09 -12.59 -5.67
C TYR A 125 3.05 -11.52 -6.03
N GLU A 126 2.43 -11.59 -7.21
CA GLU A 126 1.38 -10.65 -7.62
C GLU A 126 0.15 -10.73 -6.72
N TRP A 127 -0.29 -11.94 -6.37
CA TRP A 127 -1.38 -12.17 -5.42
C TRP A 127 -1.06 -11.60 -4.04
N TYR A 128 0.11 -11.92 -3.47
CA TYR A 128 0.51 -11.41 -2.16
C TYR A 128 0.78 -9.90 -2.15
N ASN A 129 1.22 -9.33 -3.28
CA ASN A 129 1.33 -7.88 -3.50
C ASN A 129 -0.04 -7.22 -3.67
N SER A 130 -1.09 -7.95 -4.08
CA SER A 130 -2.46 -7.43 -4.09
C SER A 130 -3.03 -7.43 -2.69
N TYR A 131 -2.98 -8.59 -2.00
CA TYR A 131 -3.33 -8.73 -0.59
C TYR A 131 -2.66 -7.64 0.26
N ALA A 132 -1.33 -7.54 0.22
CA ALA A 132 -0.57 -6.59 1.02
C ALA A 132 -0.96 -5.10 0.79
N LYS A 133 -1.53 -4.74 -0.37
CA LYS A 133 -2.09 -3.40 -0.62
C LYS A 133 -3.51 -3.25 -0.09
N GLU A 134 -4.40 -4.18 -0.43
CA GLU A 134 -5.79 -4.19 0.08
C GLU A 134 -5.83 -4.14 1.60
N ILE A 135 -4.82 -4.77 2.21
CA ILE A 135 -4.34 -4.58 3.56
C ILE A 135 -3.70 -3.17 3.72
N GLY A 136 -2.38 -3.02 3.54
CA GLY A 136 -1.68 -1.78 3.84
C GLY A 136 -0.23 -1.92 4.34
N PHE A 137 0.49 -2.98 3.95
CA PHE A 137 1.94 -3.09 4.13
C PHE A 137 2.66 -3.27 2.78
N SER A 138 3.96 -2.98 2.75
CA SER A 138 4.80 -3.24 1.57
C SER A 138 5.57 -4.54 1.72
N ILE A 139 5.63 -5.36 0.67
CA ILE A 139 6.37 -6.63 0.69
C ILE A 139 7.78 -6.50 0.10
N ARG A 140 8.65 -7.44 0.48
CA ARG A 140 9.99 -7.64 -0.09
C ARG A 140 10.12 -9.13 -0.47
N ARG A 141 10.93 -9.44 -1.49
CA ARG A 141 11.26 -10.82 -1.88
C ARG A 141 12.62 -11.19 -1.29
N GLU A 142 12.68 -12.37 -0.70
CA GLU A 142 13.92 -13.03 -0.25
C GLU A 142 13.87 -14.49 -0.74
N TYR A 143 15.03 -15.09 -0.99
CA TYR A 143 15.14 -16.47 -1.49
C TYR A 143 15.83 -17.34 -0.45
N LEU A 144 15.09 -18.31 0.10
CA LEU A 144 15.63 -19.30 1.05
C LEU A 144 16.03 -20.58 0.30
N ASN A 145 17.26 -21.04 0.53
CA ASN A 145 17.79 -22.27 -0.06
C ASN A 145 17.75 -23.38 0.99
N LYS A 146 16.75 -24.27 0.92
CA LYS A 146 16.65 -25.42 1.84
C LYS A 146 17.95 -26.23 1.85
N ASP A 147 18.47 -26.49 3.04
CA ASP A 147 19.67 -27.31 3.19
C ASP A 147 19.39 -28.77 2.80
N LYS A 148 20.26 -29.33 1.94
CA LYS A 148 20.04 -30.64 1.30
C LYS A 148 20.26 -31.84 2.22
N VAL A 149 20.73 -31.62 3.45
CA VAL A 149 21.12 -32.68 4.41
C VAL A 149 20.20 -32.68 5.63
N THR A 150 19.77 -31.50 6.08
CA THR A 150 18.94 -31.29 7.26
C THR A 150 17.47 -30.98 6.95
N GLY A 151 17.17 -30.52 5.72
CA GLY A 151 15.82 -30.12 5.30
C GLY A 151 15.32 -28.82 5.93
N GLN A 152 16.15 -28.10 6.69
CA GLN A 152 15.81 -26.81 7.27
C GLN A 152 15.86 -25.69 6.20
N MET A 153 15.11 -24.61 6.47
CA MET A 153 15.05 -23.37 5.66
C MET A 153 16.22 -22.44 5.99
#